data_AF-A0A4Y9AD24-F1
#
_entry.id   AF-A0A4Y9AD24-F1
#
_cell.length_a   1.000
_cell.length_b   1.000
_cell.length_c   1.000
_cell.angle_alpha   90.00
_cell.angle_beta   90.00
_cell.angle_gamma   90.00
#
_symmetry.space_group_name_H-M   'P 1'
#
loop_
_entity.id
_entity.type
_entity.pdbx_description
1 polymer ?
#
loop_
_entity_poly.entity_id
_entity_poly.type
_entity_poly.pdbx_seq_one_letter_code
_entity_poly.pdbx_strand_id
1 'polypeptide(L)' 'MRNIKEVERRKAELRDEFTCQDCGLTEKKYGKELPIHHIIPFREFNGDWERANALSHLIRLCEYPCHRNRHKRG' A
#
# COMPACT_ATOMS: atom_id res chain seq x y z
N MET A 1 1.01 13.52 4.06
CA MET A 1 0.20 12.49 4.73
C MET A 1 -0.58 11.73 3.66
N ARG A 2 -0.57 10.40 3.69
CA ARG A 2 -1.39 9.58 2.79
C ARG A 2 -2.69 9.27 3.53
N ASN A 3 -3.80 9.90 3.16
CA ASN A 3 -5.11 9.61 3.77
C ASN A 3 -5.68 8.36 3.08
N ILE A 4 -5.18 7.20 3.49
CA ILE A 4 -5.81 5.93 3.13
C ILE A 4 -7.03 5.77 4.03
N LYS A 5 -8.22 5.50 3.47
CA LYS A 5 -9.42 5.22 4.25
C LYS A 5 -9.24 3.89 5.01
N GLU A 6 -9.58 3.86 6.29
CA GLU A 6 -9.37 2.67 7.14
C GLU A 6 -10.09 1.41 6.62
N VAL A 7 -11.28 1.58 6.04
CA VAL A 7 -12.02 0.49 5.40
C VAL A 7 -11.24 -0.08 4.21
N GLU A 8 -10.63 0.78 3.41
CA GLU A 8 -9.86 0.39 2.22
C GLU A 8 -8.51 -0.21 2.61
N ARG A 9 -7.91 0.29 3.70
CA ARG A 9 -6.76 -0.32 4.34
C ARG A 9 -7.07 -1.76 4.74
N ARG A 10 -8.18 -1.99 5.43
CA ARG A 10 -8.59 -3.33 5.87
C ARG A 10 -8.87 -4.25 4.68
N LYS A 11 -9.51 -3.76 3.62
CA LYS A 11 -9.72 -4.54 2.39
C LYS A 11 -8.40 -4.95 1.74
N ALA A 12 -7.43 -4.04 1.67
CA ALA A 12 -6.11 -4.33 1.12
C ALA A 12 -5.34 -5.35 1.96
N GLU A 13 -5.41 -5.25 3.30
CA GLU A 13 -4.84 -6.26 4.20
C GLU A 13 -5.37 -7.66 3.96
N LEU A 14 -6.71 -7.78 3.88
CA LEU A 14 -7.37 -9.06 3.67
C LEU A 14 -7.07 -9.64 2.28
N ARG A 15 -7.09 -8.80 1.24
CA ARG A 15 -6.74 -9.20 -0.13
C ARG A 15 -5.29 -9.67 -0.24
N ASP A 16 -4.37 -8.96 0.40
CA ASP A 16 -2.92 -9.22 0.32
C ASP A 16 -2.44 -10.23 1.37
N GLU A 17 -3.35 -10.83 2.14
CA GLU A 17 -3.07 -11.82 3.19
C GLU A 17 -1.95 -11.37 4.16
N PHE A 18 -1.97 -10.10 4.56
CA PHE A 18 -0.94 -9.50 5.42
C PHE A 18 0.50 -9.69 4.90
N THR A 19 0.66 -9.79 3.58
CA THR A 19 1.92 -10.15 2.92
C THR A 19 2.37 -9.06 1.94
N CYS A 20 3.68 -8.84 1.86
CA CYS A 20 4.28 -7.93 0.89
C CYS A 20 4.08 -8.49 -0.51
N GLN A 21 3.40 -7.74 -1.36
CA GLN A 21 3.04 -8.18 -2.70
C GLN A 21 4.20 -8.17 -3.70
N ASP A 22 5.35 -7.59 -3.32
CA ASP A 22 6.57 -7.59 -4.15
C ASP A 22 7.54 -8.73 -3.80
N CYS A 23 7.59 -9.17 -2.54
CA CYS A 23 8.62 -10.13 -2.10
C CYS A 23 8.12 -11.27 -1.21
N GLY A 24 6.84 -11.31 -0.84
CA GLY A 24 6.27 -12.38 -0.02
C GLY A 24 6.59 -12.30 1.48
N LEU A 25 7.22 -11.24 1.97
CA LEU A 25 7.44 -11.05 3.41
C LEU A 25 6.10 -10.88 4.12
N THR A 26 5.81 -11.71 5.13
CA THR A 26 4.58 -11.61 5.93
C THR A 26 4.80 -10.71 7.16
N GLU A 27 3.74 -10.12 7.71
CA GLU A 27 3.85 -9.35 8.98
C GLU A 27 4.43 -10.17 10.12
N LYS A 28 4.04 -11.45 10.21
CA LYS A 28 4.58 -12.37 11.21
C LYS A 28 6.10 -12.49 11.12
N LYS A 29 6.65 -12.56 9.91
CA LYS A 29 8.11 -12.60 9.69
C LYS A 29 8.75 -11.22 9.87
N TYR A 30 8.02 -10.15 9.55
CA TYR A 30 8.52 -8.79 9.67
C TYR A 30 8.55 -8.26 11.10
N GLY A 31 7.69 -8.79 11.97
CA GLY A 31 7.55 -8.37 13.37
C GLY A 31 6.78 -7.08 13.56
N LYS A 32 6.22 -6.52 12.47
CA LYS A 32 5.40 -5.31 12.48
C LYS A 32 4.47 -5.29 11.27
N GLU A 33 3.55 -4.35 11.28
CA GLU A 33 2.62 -4.13 10.19
C GLU A 33 3.32 -3.70 8.89
N LEU A 34 2.85 -4.17 7.74
CA LEU A 34 3.33 -3.68 6.44
C LEU A 34 2.53 -2.44 6.01
N PRO A 35 3.21 -1.34 5.63
CA PRO A 35 2.53 -0.16 5.13
C PRO A 35 1.84 -0.43 3.79
N ILE A 36 0.75 0.31 3.55
CA ILE A 36 0.12 0.40 2.24
C ILE A 36 0.74 1.52 1.42
N HIS A 37 0.95 1.24 0.14
CA HIS A 37 1.45 2.16 -0.86
C HIS A 37 0.36 2.47 -1.89
N HIS A 38 0.27 3.72 -2.32
CA HIS A 38 -0.54 4.07 -3.48
C HIS A 38 0.28 3.78 -4.73
N ILE A 39 -0.21 2.91 -5.62
CA ILE A 39 0.47 2.54 -6.88
C ILE A 39 0.67 3.77 -7.76
N ILE A 40 -0.34 4.62 -7.85
CA ILE A 40 -0.27 5.95 -8.49
C ILE A 40 -0.17 6.99 -7.37
N PRO A 41 0.78 7.93 -7.40
CA PRO A 41 0.90 8.94 -6.34
C PRO A 41 -0.40 9.71 -6.14
N PHE A 42 -0.80 9.94 -4.88
CA PHE A 42 -2.06 10.60 -4.55
C PHE A 42 -2.28 11.94 -5.28
N ARG A 43 -1.20 12.71 -5.50
CA ARG A 43 -1.23 14.01 -6.18
C ARG A 43 -1.76 13.92 -7.63
N GLU A 44 -1.61 12.77 -8.29
CA GLU A 44 -2.06 12.57 -9.68
C GLU A 44 -3.59 12.42 -9.79
N PHE A 45 -4.29 12.26 -8.67
CA PHE A 45 -5.75 12.15 -8.63
C PHE A 45 -6.47 13.50 -8.49
N ASN A 46 -5.75 14.62 -8.42
CA ASN A 46 -6.34 15.98 -8.36
C ASN A 46 -7.44 16.14 -7.28
N GLY A 47 -7.28 15.47 -6.13
CA GLY A 47 -8.25 15.52 -5.04
C GLY A 47 -9.38 14.49 -5.12
N ASP A 48 -9.40 13.61 -6.13
CA ASP A 48 -10.31 12.46 -6.19
C ASP A 48 -9.87 11.37 -5.19
N TRP A 49 -10.33 11.55 -3.94
CA TRP A 49 -10.01 10.66 -2.82
C TRP A 49 -10.53 9.24 -3.03
N GLU A 50 -11.71 9.09 -3.65
CA GLU A 50 -12.33 7.78 -3.84
C GLU A 50 -11.54 6.95 -4.83
N ARG A 51 -11.19 7.55 -5.97
CA ARG A 51 -10.36 6.88 -6.96
C ARG A 51 -8.97 6.58 -6.41
N ALA A 52 -8.34 7.51 -5.69
CA ALA A 52 -7.03 7.28 -5.09
C ALA A 52 -7.03 6.10 -4.08
N ASN A 53 -8.14 5.96 -3.32
CA ASN A 53 -8.33 4.89 -2.34
C ASN A 53 -8.92 3.60 -2.91
N ALA A 54 -9.25 3.56 -4.21
CA ALA A 54 -9.72 2.34 -4.85
C ALA A 54 -8.74 1.20 -4.58
N LEU A 55 -9.25 0.03 -4.23
CA LEU A 55 -8.44 -1.11 -3.83
C LEU A 55 -7.37 -1.45 -4.89
N SER A 56 -7.69 -1.31 -6.17
CA SER A 56 -6.77 -1.48 -7.31
C SER A 56 -5.59 -0.50 -7.35
N HIS A 57 -5.64 0.61 -6.61
CA HIS A 57 -4.56 1.59 -6.49
C HIS A 57 -3.78 1.46 -5.18
N LEU A 58 -4.10 0.49 -4.33
CA LEU A 58 -3.44 0.24 -3.07
C LEU A 58 -2.70 -1.10 -3.10
N ILE A 59 -1.49 -1.14 -2.55
CA ILE A 59 -0.66 -2.35 -2.48
C ILE A 59 0.10 -2.42 -1.15
N ARG A 60 0.16 -3.59 -0.50
CA ARG A 60 0.97 -3.78 0.71
C ARG A 60 2.41 -4.14 0.40
N LEU A 61 3.35 -3.45 1.03
CA LEU A 61 4.79 -3.60 0.80
C LEU A 61 5.58 -3.53 2.10
N CYS A 62 6.69 -4.25 2.21
CA CYS A 62 7.67 -3.97 3.27
C CYS A 62 8.33 -2.61 3.02
N GLU A 63 8.71 -1.92 4.11
CA GLU A 63 9.32 -0.57 4.00
C GLU A 63 10.59 -0.59 3.16
N TYR A 64 11.40 -1.64 3.33
CA TYR A 64 12.62 -1.87 2.56
C TYR A 64 12.74 -3.34 2.15
N PRO A 65 13.13 -3.63 0.89
CA PRO A 65 13.43 -2.68 -0.17
C PRO A 65 12.20 -2.21 -0.95
N CYS A 66 11.06 -2.90 -0.84
CA CYS A 66 9.96 -2.81 -1.81
C CYS A 66 9.26 -1.45 -1.84
N HIS A 67 8.78 -0.94 -0.69
CA HIS A 67 8.09 0.36 -0.64
C HIS A 67 8.99 1.50 -1.10
N ARG A 68 10.26 1.50 -0.64
CA ARG A 68 11.27 2.46 -1.08
C ARG A 68 11.52 2.40 -2.58
N ASN A 69 11.62 1.21 -3.17
CA ASN A 69 11.82 1.05 -4.61
C ASN A 69 10.64 1.59 -5.43
N ARG A 70 9.41 1.50 -4.91
CA ARG A 70 8.24 2.07 -5.58
C ARG A 70 8.18 3.59 -5.53
N HIS A 71 8.70 4.24 -4.48
CA HIS A 71 8.86 5.71 -4.47
C HIS A 71 9.89 6.24 -5.47
N LYS A 72 10.90 5.44 -5.83
CA LYS A 72 11.91 5.82 -6.83
C LYS A 72 11.40 5.74 -8.27
N ARG A 73 10.25 5.08 -8.50
CA ARG A 73 9.71 4.78 -9.83
C ARG A 73 8.57 5.72 -10.25
N GLY A 74 8.49 6.92 -9.66
CA GLY A 74 7.50 7.94 -9.97
C GLY A 74 8.12 9.29 -10.27
#